data_AF-A0AAV5KF13-F1
#
_entry.id   AF-A0AAV5KF13-F1
#
_cell.length_a   1.000
_cell.length_b   1.000
_cell.length_c   1.000
_cell.angle_alpha   90.00
_cell.angle_beta   90.00
_cell.angle_gamma   90.00
#
_symmetry.space_group_name_H-M   'P 1'
#
loop_
_entity.id
_entity.type
_entity.pdbx_description
1 polymer ?
#
loop_
_entity_poly.entity_id
_entity_poly.type
_entity_poly.pdbx_seq_one_letter_code
_entity_poly.pdbx_strand_id
1 'polypeptide(L)' 'MGSMFGDWPSFDPHNFSQLRPSDPSNPSKLTPATYRPTHNQTVPPPDQDNVHHMSYLVIVKLLG' A
#
# COMPACT_ATOMS: atom_id res chain seq x y z
N MET A 1 -16.82 3.26 -33.99
CA MET A 1 -16.01 2.04 -33.76
C MET A 1 -15.55 2.09 -32.32
N GLY A 2 -16.17 1.29 -31.43
CA GLY A 2 -15.82 1.22 -30.01
C GLY A 2 -14.69 0.21 -29.78
N SER A 3 -13.79 0.50 -28.85
CA SER A 3 -12.71 -0.40 -28.42
C SER A 3 -13.28 -1.75 -27.97
N MET A 4 -12.68 -2.86 -28.41
CA MET A 4 -13.08 -4.23 -28.02
C MET A 4 -13.01 -4.51 -26.50
N PHE A 5 -12.39 -3.61 -25.73
CA PHE A 5 -12.17 -3.76 -24.29
C PHE A 5 -12.91 -2.74 -23.40
N GLY A 6 -13.79 -1.91 -23.97
CA GLY A 6 -14.57 -0.93 -23.22
C GLY A 6 -13.74 0.17 -22.52
N ASP A 7 -14.44 1.08 -21.85
CA ASP A 7 -13.84 2.16 -21.05
C ASP A 7 -13.30 1.58 -19.73
N TRP A 8 -12.03 1.19 -19.70
CA TRP A 8 -11.37 0.79 -18.47
C TRP A 8 -11.36 1.95 -17.47
N PRO A 9 -11.65 1.69 -16.17
CA PRO A 9 -11.57 2.73 -15.17
C PRO A 9 -10.15 3.28 -15.12
N SER A 10 -10.01 4.57 -15.41
CA SER A 10 -8.80 5.34 -15.19
C SER A 10 -9.13 6.54 -14.31
N PHE A 11 -8.39 6.71 -13.23
CA PHE A 11 -8.55 7.88 -12.36
C PHE A 11 -8.08 9.17 -13.06
N ASP A 12 -6.99 9.08 -13.83
CA ASP A 12 -6.47 10.15 -14.69
C ASP A 12 -6.10 9.55 -16.06
N PRO A 13 -6.72 10.00 -17.16
CA PRO A 13 -6.43 9.50 -18.50
C PRO A 13 -4.97 9.71 -18.95
N HIS A 14 -4.21 10.56 -18.26
CA HIS A 14 -2.83 10.90 -18.61
C HIS A 14 -1.76 10.02 -17.94
N ASN A 15 -2.14 9.16 -16.98
CA ASN A 15 -1.21 8.34 -16.19
C ASN A 15 -0.14 7.59 -17.01
N PHE A 16 -0.51 7.12 -18.20
CA PHE A 16 0.36 6.29 -19.05
C PHE A 16 0.76 6.99 -20.36
N SER A 17 0.33 8.24 -20.58
CA SER A 17 0.57 8.93 -21.86
C SER A 17 2.04 9.19 -22.15
N GLN A 18 2.89 9.23 -21.12
CA GLN A 18 4.33 9.50 -21.25
C GLN A 18 5.19 8.23 -21.33
N LEU A 19 4.60 7.06 -21.07
CA LEU A 19 5.33 5.80 -21.11
C LEU A 19 5.49 5.38 -22.57
N ARG A 20 6.73 5.38 -23.05
CA ARG A 20 7.06 4.61 -24.26
C ARG A 20 7.14 3.14 -23.87
N PRO A 21 6.58 2.23 -24.69
CA PRO A 21 6.87 0.80 -24.54
C PRO A 21 8.38 0.62 -24.43
N SER A 22 8.83 0.00 -23.35
CA SER A 22 10.25 -0.32 -23.18
C SER A 22 10.67 -1.26 -24.30
N ASP A 23 11.83 -0.99 -24.91
CA ASP A 23 12.46 -1.94 -25.82
C ASP A 23 12.66 -3.26 -25.06
N PRO A 24 12.10 -4.39 -25.53
CA PRO A 24 12.26 -5.68 -24.86
C PRO A 24 13.73 -6.11 -24.75
N SER A 25 14.63 -5.54 -25.56
CA SER A 25 16.08 -5.74 -25.45
C SER A 25 16.76 -4.89 -24.36
N ASN A 26 16.07 -3.88 -23.83
CA ASN A 26 16.56 -2.99 -22.77
C ASN A 26 15.50 -2.75 -21.69
N PRO A 27 15.35 -3.68 -20.73
CA PRO A 27 14.40 -3.53 -19.64
C PRO A 27 14.71 -2.29 -18.81
N SER A 28 13.67 -1.54 -18.46
CA SER A 28 13.78 -0.38 -17.58
C SER A 28 14.40 -0.77 -16.23
N LYS A 29 15.58 -0.23 -15.93
CA LYS A 29 16.29 -0.42 -14.64
C LYS A 29 15.77 0.51 -13.55
N LEU A 30 14.45 0.69 -13.45
CA LEU A 30 13.87 1.41 -12.33
C LEU A 30 13.83 0.48 -11.12
N THR A 31 14.88 0.52 -10.30
CA THR A 31 14.87 -0.12 -8.98
C THR A 31 14.08 0.78 -8.03
N PRO A 32 12.94 0.33 -7.47
CA PRO A 32 12.23 1.10 -6.45
C PRO A 32 13.15 1.35 -5.26
N ALA A 33 13.12 2.55 -4.71
CA ALA A 33 13.85 2.83 -3.49
C ALA A 33 13.25 2.01 -2.33
N THR A 34 14.09 1.24 -1.63
CA THR A 34 13.68 0.64 -0.36
C THR A 34 13.54 1.75 0.68
N TYR A 35 12.31 2.02 1.12
CA TYR A 35 12.05 2.96 2.22
C TYR A 35 12.77 2.49 3.49
N ARG A 36 13.58 3.37 4.07
CA ARG A 36 14.27 3.15 5.35
C ARG A 36 13.80 4.20 6.35
N PRO A 37 12.99 3.81 7.35
CA PRO A 37 12.59 4.73 8.42
C PRO A 37 13.82 5.29 9.13
N THR A 38 13.85 6.62 9.32
CA THR A 38 14.90 7.30 10.11
C THR A 38 14.52 7.47 11.58
N HIS A 39 13.25 7.22 11.92
CA HIS A 39 12.73 7.31 13.27
C HIS A 39 12.50 5.91 13.85
N ASN A 40 12.64 5.80 15.17
CA ASN A 40 12.23 4.60 15.89
C ASN A 40 10.72 4.39 15.74
N GLN A 41 10.28 3.12 15.73
CA GLN A 41 8.87 2.80 15.77
C GLN A 41 8.22 3.54 16.93
N THR A 42 7.32 4.45 16.59
CA THR A 42 6.48 5.14 17.58
C THR A 42 5.33 4.22 17.90
N VAL A 43 4.95 4.13 19.17
CA VAL A 43 3.72 3.43 19.58
C VAL A 43 2.58 4.06 18.77
N PRO A 44 1.83 3.28 17.96
CA PRO A 44 0.76 3.86 17.18
C PRO A 44 -0.27 4.49 18.13
N PRO A 45 -0.97 5.54 17.71
CA PRO A 45 -2.11 6.10 18.42
C PRO A 45 -3.03 5.02 19.01
N PRO A 46 -3.62 5.22 20.20
CA PRO A 46 -4.41 4.20 20.91
C PRO A 46 -5.61 3.66 20.10
N ASP A 47 -6.07 4.43 19.12
CA ASP A 47 -7.13 4.10 18.17
C ASP A 47 -6.67 3.26 16.97
N GLN A 48 -5.37 3.02 16.84
CA GLN A 48 -4.73 2.24 15.77
C GLN A 48 -4.19 0.88 16.25
N ASP A 49 -4.30 0.57 17.55
CA ASP A 49 -3.93 -0.74 18.10
C ASP A 49 -5.01 -1.78 17.78
N ASN A 50 -4.69 -2.73 16.90
CA ASN A 50 -5.53 -3.90 16.65
C ASN A 50 -5.74 -4.69 17.95
N VAL A 51 -6.98 -4.63 18.47
CA VAL A 51 -7.76 -5.55 19.33
C VAL A 51 -7.05 -6.82 19.89
N HIS A 52 -5.86 -6.70 20.48
CA HIS A 52 -5.20 -7.77 21.25
C HIS A 52 -4.97 -7.38 22.71
N HIS A 53 -5.18 -6.10 23.06
CA HIS A 53 -5.13 -5.63 24.46
C HIS A 53 -6.41 -5.94 25.26
N MET A 54 -7.50 -6.29 24.59
CA MET A 54 -8.78 -6.55 25.28
C MET A 54 -8.86 -7.94 25.89
N SER A 55 -8.08 -8.93 25.40
CA SER A 55 -8.09 -10.29 25.97
C SER A 55 -7.39 -10.37 27.34
N TYR A 56 -6.22 -9.73 27.51
CA TYR A 56 -5.50 -9.76 28.79
C TYR A 56 -6.23 -8.99 29.90
N LEU A 57 -6.77 -7.80 29.59
CA LEU A 57 -7.50 -6.99 30.58
C LEU A 57 -8.84 -7.62 30.99
N VAL A 58 -9.52 -8.32 30.07
CA VAL A 58 -10.78 -9.02 30.38
C VAL A 58 -10.52 -10.25 31.25
N ILE A 59 -9.46 -11.02 30.98
CA ILE A 59 -9.09 -12.20 31.80
C ILE A 59 -8.68 -11.78 33.23
N VAL A 60 -7.89 -10.72 33.39
CA VAL A 60 -7.48 -10.23 34.72
C VAL A 60 -8.66 -9.69 35.53
N LYS A 61 -9.69 -9.12 34.88
CA LYS A 61 -10.90 -8.63 35.56
C LYS A 61 -11.90 -9.73 35.94
N LEU A 62 -11.91 -10.86 35.25
CA LEU A 62 -12.83 -11.99 35.51
C LEU A 62 -12.32 -12.98 36.56
N LEU A 63 -11.01 -12.98 36.84
CA LEU A 63 -10.37 -13.85 37.84
C LEU A 63 -10.23 -13.19 39.23
N GLY A 64 -10.89 -12.04 39.43
CA GLY A 64 -11.01 -11.35 40.73
C GLY A 64 -12.25 -11.78 41.49
#